data_AF-A0A182EHS0-F1
#
_entry.id   AF-A0A182EHS0-F1
#
_cell.length_a   1.000
_cell.length_b   1.000
_cell.length_c   1.000
_cell.angle_alpha   90.00
_cell.angle_beta   90.00
_cell.angle_gamma   90.00
#
_symmetry.space_group_name_H-M   'P 1'
#
loop_
_entity.id
_entity.type
_entity.pdbx_description
1 polymer ?
#
loop_
_entity_poly.entity_id
_entity_poly.type
_entity_poly.pdbx_seq_one_letter_code
_entity_poly.pdbx_strand_id
1 'polypeptide(L)'
;MDSGVVVDERIDSDVLAKTGMFTDYGMFLFQNLERTYKEQVARGNPSAVAIYSYAHGLIKSNNSDVRKGIQLLEDLLRQEVEDISKRDYVYYLAIAHTRLKEYDRALAYIDVLLSAESNNRQALDLKDVIKSRMKKDGIIGMAILGGGIALIGGLAIAALAASKR
;
A
#
# COMPACT_ATOMS: atom_id res chain seq x y z
N MET A 1 -2.26 3.10 35.43
CA MET A 1 -3.17 4.19 35.04
C MET A 1 -2.86 4.50 33.61
N ASP A 2 -3.82 4.13 32.78
CA ASP A 2 -3.82 4.23 31.33
C ASP A 2 -3.65 5.70 30.90
N SER A 3 -2.79 5.94 29.93
CA SER A 3 -2.65 7.23 29.26
C SER A 3 -2.61 6.94 27.76
N GLY A 4 -3.63 6.23 27.29
CA GLY A 4 -4.00 6.20 25.88
C GLY A 4 -4.08 7.63 25.37
N VAL A 5 -3.06 8.02 24.60
CA VAL A 5 -3.10 9.22 23.79
C VAL A 5 -4.15 8.95 22.73
N VAL A 6 -5.38 9.36 23.01
CA VAL A 6 -6.41 9.54 21.99
C VAL A 6 -5.91 10.69 21.13
N VAL A 7 -5.22 10.36 20.04
CA VAL A 7 -4.86 11.33 19.01
C VAL A 7 -6.17 11.75 18.38
N ASP A 8 -6.61 12.97 18.68
CA ASP A 8 -7.79 13.58 18.09
C ASP A 8 -7.65 13.57 16.55
N GLU A 9 -8.47 12.73 15.92
CA GLU A 9 -8.45 12.44 14.48
C GLU A 9 -9.11 13.55 13.64
N ARG A 10 -9.33 14.75 14.21
CA ARG A 10 -10.04 15.86 13.54
C ARG A 10 -9.22 17.12 13.36
N ILE A 11 -7.92 17.01 13.08
CA ILE A 11 -7.15 18.18 12.65
C ILE A 11 -7.36 18.38 11.14
N ASP A 12 -7.99 19.51 10.80
CA ASP A 12 -8.32 19.93 9.44
C ASP A 12 -7.06 19.99 8.55
N SER A 13 -7.08 19.22 7.46
CA SER A 13 -5.99 19.10 6.49
C SER A 13 -5.62 20.44 5.84
N ASP A 14 -6.57 21.38 5.73
CA ASP A 14 -6.34 22.71 5.15
C ASP A 14 -5.57 23.63 6.11
N VAL A 15 -5.75 23.44 7.42
CA VAL A 15 -5.01 24.16 8.46
C VAL A 15 -3.56 23.66 8.53
N LEU A 16 -3.37 22.35 8.40
CA LEU A 16 -2.04 21.74 8.36
C LEU A 16 -1.24 22.17 7.14
N ALA A 17 -1.88 22.27 5.97
CA ALA A 17 -1.22 22.64 4.72
C ALA A 17 -0.71 24.10 4.72
N LYS A 18 -1.44 25.02 5.35
CA LYS A 18 -1.10 26.46 5.37
C LYS A 18 0.04 26.84 6.31
N THR A 19 0.27 26.06 7.36
CA THR A 19 1.23 26.37 8.43
C THR A 19 2.57 25.65 8.28
N GLY A 20 2.75 24.83 7.23
CA GLY A 20 3.89 23.91 7.12
C GLY A 20 3.82 22.73 8.07
N MET A 21 2.87 22.72 9.02
CA MET A 21 2.64 21.64 9.97
C MET A 21 2.24 20.33 9.32
N PHE A 22 1.70 20.33 8.09
CA PHE A 22 1.42 19.09 7.35
C PHE A 22 2.68 18.25 7.13
N THR A 23 3.79 18.92 6.81
CA THR A 23 5.08 18.25 6.58
C THR A 23 5.69 17.79 7.90
N ASP A 24 5.65 18.63 8.93
CA ASP A 24 6.19 18.31 10.25
C ASP A 24 5.39 17.19 10.95
N TYR A 25 4.06 17.22 10.83
CA TYR A 25 3.18 16.19 11.34
C TYR A 25 3.36 14.88 10.57
N GLY A 26 3.52 14.94 9.25
CA GLY A 26 3.86 13.78 8.42
C GLY A 26 5.19 13.14 8.84
N MET A 27 6.21 13.96 9.12
CA MET A 27 7.50 13.48 9.62
C MET A 27 7.39 12.87 11.02
N PHE A 28 6.69 13.55 11.94
CA PHE A 28 6.48 13.05 13.30
C PHE A 28 5.70 11.73 13.32
N LEU A 29 4.64 11.63 12.50
CA LEU A 29 3.87 10.41 12.35
C LEU A 29 4.75 9.27 11.83
N PHE A 30 5.56 9.52 10.79
CA PHE A 30 6.47 8.52 10.26
C PHE A 30 7.49 8.03 11.30
N GLN A 31 8.11 8.95 12.06
CA GLN A 31 9.03 8.59 13.14
C GLN A 31 8.35 7.74 14.23
N ASN A 32 7.10 8.05 14.56
CA ASN A 32 6.33 7.28 15.54
C ASN A 32 6.04 5.85 15.05
N LEU A 33 5.70 5.70 13.77
CA LEU A 33 5.49 4.39 13.15
C LEU A 33 6.79 3.57 13.10
N GLU A 34 7.90 4.20 12.70
CA GLU A 34 9.21 3.54 12.67
C GLU A 34 9.65 3.09 14.07
N ARG A 35 9.48 3.94 15.08
CA ARG A 35 9.80 3.61 16.48
C ARG A 35 8.99 2.41 16.95
N THR A 36 7.67 2.45 16.77
CA THR A 36 6.75 1.38 17.16
C THR A 36 7.14 0.05 16.51
N TYR A 37 7.42 0.06 15.21
CA TYR A 37 7.88 -1.13 14.50
C TYR A 37 9.20 -1.67 15.06
N LYS A 38 10.22 -0.81 15.23
CA LYS A 38 11.54 -1.23 15.76
C LYS A 38 11.46 -1.79 17.18
N GLU A 39 10.67 -1.19 18.05
CA GLU A 39 10.46 -1.67 19.42
C GLU A 39 9.85 -3.07 19.42
N GLN A 40 8.87 -3.33 18.57
CA GLN A 40 8.25 -4.65 18.48
C GLN A 40 9.17 -5.69 17.82
N VAL A 41 9.96 -5.29 16.81
CA VAL A 41 11.02 -6.14 16.24
C VAL A 41 12.03 -6.55 17.31
N ALA A 42 12.46 -5.61 18.17
CA ALA A 42 13.36 -5.92 19.28
C ALA A 42 12.77 -6.89 20.32
N ARG A 43 11.43 -6.94 20.43
CA ARG A 43 10.69 -7.89 21.27
C ARG A 43 10.43 -9.25 20.59
N GLY A 44 10.76 -9.39 19.31
CA GLY A 44 10.81 -10.66 18.58
C GLY A 44 9.68 -10.90 17.57
N ASN A 45 8.48 -10.35 17.77
CA ASN A 45 7.37 -10.56 16.83
C ASN A 45 6.51 -9.29 16.67
N PRO A 46 6.75 -8.45 15.64
CA PRO A 46 5.92 -7.29 15.38
C PRO A 46 4.52 -7.68 14.90
N SER A 47 3.51 -6.93 15.35
CA SER A 47 2.13 -7.15 14.92
C SER A 47 1.93 -6.75 13.46
N ALA A 48 0.97 -7.38 12.78
CA ALA A 48 0.67 -7.05 11.39
C ALA A 48 0.28 -5.58 11.22
N VAL A 49 -0.43 -5.00 12.20
CA VAL A 49 -0.75 -3.57 12.24
C VAL A 49 0.51 -2.71 12.25
N ALA A 50 1.49 -3.00 13.11
CA ALA A 50 2.72 -2.22 13.17
C ALA A 50 3.55 -2.35 11.89
N ILE A 51 3.63 -3.55 11.32
CA ILE A 51 4.31 -3.80 10.03
C ILE A 51 3.62 -3.01 8.92
N TYR A 52 2.29 -3.12 8.81
CA TYR A 52 1.49 -2.45 7.79
C TYR A 52 1.59 -0.93 7.88
N SER A 53 1.42 -0.35 9.07
CA SER A 53 1.51 1.11 9.23
C SER A 53 2.90 1.62 8.88
N TYR A 54 3.96 0.92 9.29
CA TYR A 54 5.33 1.28 8.91
C TYR A 54 5.56 1.16 7.39
N ALA A 55 5.08 0.08 6.76
CA ALA A 55 5.17 -0.11 5.31
C ALA A 55 4.42 0.99 4.54
N HIS A 56 3.23 1.38 4.99
CA HIS A 56 2.47 2.50 4.41
C HIS A 56 3.25 3.83 4.51
N GLY A 57 3.93 4.08 5.62
CA GLY A 57 4.85 5.21 5.77
C GLY A 57 6.01 5.17 4.77
N LEU A 58 6.67 4.01 4.64
CA LEU A 58 7.80 3.82 3.72
C LEU A 58 7.42 4.06 2.26
N ILE A 59 6.22 3.62 1.85
CA ILE A 59 5.69 3.83 0.48
C ILE A 59 5.55 5.32 0.13
N LYS A 60 5.46 6.22 1.12
CA LYS A 60 5.40 7.67 0.94
C LYS A 60 6.76 8.37 1.01
N SER A 61 7.82 7.68 1.41
CA SER A 61 9.17 8.24 1.67
C SER A 61 10.03 8.36 0.40
N ASN A 62 11.14 7.64 0.24
CA ASN A 62 12.02 7.62 -0.94
C ASN A 62 11.93 6.26 -1.68
N ASN A 63 12.55 6.13 -2.86
CA ASN A 63 12.42 4.89 -3.66
C ASN A 63 13.03 3.64 -3.00
N SER A 64 14.11 3.78 -2.20
CA SER A 64 14.64 2.65 -1.43
C SER A 64 13.65 2.18 -0.36
N ASP A 65 13.02 3.13 0.34
CA ASP A 65 12.01 2.84 1.35
C ASP A 65 10.78 2.18 0.74
N VAL A 66 10.35 2.61 -0.46
CA VAL A 66 9.22 1.96 -1.16
C VAL A 66 9.48 0.47 -1.36
N ARG A 67 10.69 0.08 -1.79
CA ARG A 67 11.02 -1.34 -1.97
C ARG A 67 10.94 -2.13 -0.67
N LYS A 68 11.39 -1.54 0.44
CA LYS A 68 11.24 -2.13 1.78
C LYS A 68 9.75 -2.24 2.15
N GLY A 69 8.95 -1.23 1.88
CA GLY A 69 7.50 -1.25 2.09
C GLY A 69 6.80 -2.34 1.29
N ILE A 70 7.19 -2.54 0.02
CA ILE A 70 6.70 -3.63 -0.83
C ILE A 70 6.99 -4.98 -0.18
N GLN A 71 8.23 -5.23 0.23
CA GLN A 71 8.62 -6.49 0.87
C GLN A 71 7.78 -6.77 2.12
N LEU A 72 7.63 -5.77 3.00
CA LEU A 72 6.84 -5.92 4.22
C LEU A 72 5.36 -6.24 3.93
N LEU A 73 4.76 -5.61 2.91
CA LEU A 73 3.38 -5.90 2.51
C LEU A 73 3.24 -7.27 1.84
N GLU A 74 4.20 -7.69 1.02
CA GLU A 74 4.19 -9.02 0.41
C GLU A 74 4.35 -10.13 1.46
N ASP A 75 5.17 -9.90 2.48
CA ASP A 75 5.33 -10.83 3.61
C ASP A 75 4.04 -10.94 4.42
N LEU A 76 3.39 -9.81 4.72
CA LEU A 76 2.07 -9.80 5.37
C LEU A 76 1.00 -10.51 4.55
N LEU A 77 0.99 -10.32 3.23
CA LEU A 77 0.01 -10.92 2.33
C LEU A 77 0.09 -12.46 2.30
N ARG A 78 1.28 -13.03 2.56
CA ARG A 78 1.52 -14.48 2.65
C ARG A 78 1.08 -15.05 3.99
N GLN A 79 0.98 -14.23 5.02
CA GLN A 79 0.54 -14.66 6.35
C GLN A 79 -0.99 -14.72 6.39
N GLU A 80 -1.54 -15.68 7.13
CA GLU A 80 -2.98 -15.75 7.43
C GLU A 80 -3.28 -14.83 8.63
N VAL A 81 -3.18 -13.52 8.42
CA VAL A 81 -3.50 -12.53 9.46
C VAL A 81 -4.85 -11.89 9.15
N GLU A 82 -5.78 -11.96 10.10
CA GLU A 82 -7.15 -11.44 9.97
C GLU A 82 -7.27 -9.94 10.31
N ASP A 83 -6.28 -9.37 10.99
CA ASP A 83 -6.35 -8.00 11.55
C ASP A 83 -6.50 -6.89 10.49
N ILE A 84 -6.03 -7.13 9.26
CA ILE A 84 -6.13 -6.18 8.15
C ILE A 84 -6.57 -6.94 6.90
N SER A 85 -7.50 -6.35 6.14
CA SER A 85 -7.99 -6.96 4.92
C SER A 85 -6.86 -7.14 3.91
N LYS A 86 -6.71 -8.34 3.35
CA LYS A 86 -5.77 -8.63 2.25
C LYS A 86 -5.97 -7.70 1.06
N ARG A 87 -7.20 -7.18 0.87
CA ARG A 87 -7.49 -6.12 -0.11
C ARG A 87 -6.61 -4.90 0.10
N ASP A 88 -6.44 -4.44 1.33
CA ASP A 88 -5.74 -3.19 1.62
C ASP A 88 -4.25 -3.37 1.30
N TYR A 89 -3.66 -4.52 1.61
CA TYR A 89 -2.30 -4.87 1.18
C TYR A 89 -2.15 -4.82 -0.35
N VAL A 90 -3.06 -5.48 -1.07
CA VAL A 90 -3.06 -5.51 -2.55
C VAL A 90 -3.19 -4.10 -3.14
N TYR A 91 -4.07 -3.27 -2.58
CA TYR A 91 -4.26 -1.89 -3.01
C TYR A 91 -2.99 -1.04 -2.80
N TYR A 92 -2.34 -1.14 -1.64
CA TYR A 92 -1.10 -0.40 -1.37
C TYR A 92 0.11 -0.94 -2.14
N LEU A 93 0.15 -2.23 -2.45
CA LEU A 93 1.15 -2.80 -3.38
C LEU A 93 1.01 -2.20 -4.78
N ALA A 94 -0.22 -2.05 -5.29
CA ALA A 94 -0.45 -1.36 -6.55
C ALA A 94 0.06 0.09 -6.53
N ILE A 95 -0.21 0.84 -5.46
CA ILE A 95 0.33 2.21 -5.27
C ILE A 95 1.86 2.22 -5.27
N ALA A 96 2.49 1.31 -4.52
CA ALA A 96 3.93 1.24 -4.38
C ALA A 96 4.63 0.93 -5.72
N HIS A 97 4.15 -0.06 -6.48
CA HIS A 97 4.68 -0.37 -7.80
C HIS A 97 4.44 0.76 -8.81
N THR A 98 3.29 1.43 -8.75
CA THR A 98 3.01 2.63 -9.57
C THR A 98 4.03 3.73 -9.30
N ARG A 99 4.42 3.91 -8.03
CA ARG A 99 5.41 4.89 -7.62
C ARG A 99 6.80 4.58 -8.17
N LEU A 100 7.17 3.30 -8.24
CA LEU A 100 8.43 2.83 -8.84
C LEU A 100 8.38 2.74 -10.38
N LYS A 101 7.26 3.15 -11.01
CA LYS A 101 7.01 3.01 -12.46
C LYS A 101 7.00 1.54 -12.93
N GLU A 102 6.78 0.60 -12.03
CA GLU A 102 6.60 -0.81 -12.31
C GLU A 102 5.13 -1.09 -12.68
N TYR A 103 4.67 -0.47 -13.77
CA TYR A 103 3.24 -0.40 -14.10
C TYR A 103 2.59 -1.77 -14.34
N ASP A 104 3.32 -2.72 -14.92
CA ASP A 104 2.80 -4.08 -15.15
C ASP A 104 2.45 -4.78 -13.83
N ARG A 105 3.31 -4.65 -12.81
CA ARG A 105 3.04 -5.17 -11.47
C ARG A 105 1.89 -4.44 -10.80
N ALA A 106 1.86 -3.12 -10.91
CA ALA A 106 0.78 -2.31 -10.35
C ALA A 106 -0.59 -2.70 -10.93
N LEU A 107 -0.67 -2.90 -12.26
CA LEU A 107 -1.87 -3.38 -12.93
C LEU A 107 -2.23 -4.82 -12.52
N ALA A 108 -1.25 -5.68 -12.29
CA ALA A 108 -1.52 -7.04 -11.80
C ALA A 108 -2.22 -7.02 -10.45
N TYR A 109 -1.71 -6.25 -9.48
CA TYR A 109 -2.33 -6.10 -8.17
C TYR A 109 -3.75 -5.52 -8.27
N ILE A 110 -3.97 -4.49 -9.10
CA ILE A 110 -5.29 -3.86 -9.18
C ILE A 110 -6.32 -4.74 -9.89
N ASP A 111 -5.91 -5.51 -10.89
CA ASP A 111 -6.79 -6.45 -11.60
C ASP A 111 -7.21 -7.60 -10.69
N VAL A 112 -6.31 -8.06 -9.82
CA VAL A 112 -6.63 -9.05 -8.78
C VAL A 112 -7.71 -8.52 -7.85
N LEU A 113 -7.54 -7.30 -7.34
CA LEU A 113 -8.54 -6.68 -6.48
C LEU A 113 -9.90 -6.55 -7.19
N LEU A 114 -9.91 -6.07 -8.43
CA LEU A 114 -11.13 -5.91 -9.23
C LEU A 114 -11.77 -7.26 -9.62
N SER A 115 -11.00 -8.35 -9.70
CA SER A 115 -11.56 -9.68 -9.95
C SER A 115 -12.38 -10.20 -8.75
N ALA A 116 -12.04 -9.78 -7.53
CA ALA A 116 -12.79 -10.10 -6.32
C ALA A 116 -13.91 -9.07 -6.05
N GLU A 117 -13.64 -7.79 -6.30
CA GLU A 117 -14.53 -6.66 -6.03
C GLU A 117 -14.72 -5.79 -7.29
N SER A 118 -15.49 -6.27 -8.26
CA SER A 118 -15.64 -5.63 -9.58
C SER A 118 -16.16 -4.19 -9.54
N ASN A 119 -16.88 -3.82 -8.49
CA ASN A 119 -17.49 -2.50 -8.32
C ASN A 119 -16.69 -1.59 -7.37
N ASN A 120 -15.47 -1.98 -6.98
CA ASN A 120 -14.62 -1.18 -6.11
C ASN A 120 -14.14 0.09 -6.86
N ARG A 121 -14.78 1.23 -6.55
CA ARG A 121 -14.46 2.52 -7.19
C ARG A 121 -13.02 2.95 -6.96
N GLN A 122 -12.48 2.78 -5.75
CA GLN A 122 -11.08 3.15 -5.46
C GLN A 122 -10.11 2.35 -6.34
N ALA A 123 -10.38 1.06 -6.55
CA ALA A 123 -9.55 0.23 -7.40
C ALA A 123 -9.66 0.58 -8.90
N LEU A 124 -10.88 0.91 -9.37
CA LEU A 124 -11.11 1.40 -10.74
C LEU A 124 -10.37 2.72 -10.99
N ASP A 125 -10.51 3.69 -10.08
CA ASP A 125 -9.86 4.99 -10.18
C ASP A 125 -8.32 4.84 -10.19
N LEU A 126 -7.78 3.97 -9.32
CA LEU A 126 -6.34 3.70 -9.29
C LEU A 126 -5.87 3.05 -10.60
N LYS A 127 -6.63 2.11 -11.18
CA LYS A 127 -6.33 1.50 -12.48
C LYS A 127 -6.22 2.55 -13.59
N ASP A 128 -7.12 3.53 -13.60
CA ASP A 128 -7.07 4.63 -14.57
C ASP A 128 -5.87 5.55 -14.35
N VAL A 129 -5.53 5.85 -13.09
CA VAL A 129 -4.30 6.59 -12.74
C VAL A 129 -3.05 5.86 -13.24
N ILE A 130 -2.96 4.54 -13.04
CA ILE A 130 -1.83 3.72 -13.50
C ILE A 130 -1.70 3.80 -15.02
N LYS A 131 -2.79 3.55 -15.75
CA LYS A 131 -2.81 3.61 -17.23
C LYS A 131 -2.44 5.00 -17.74
N SER A 132 -2.94 6.05 -17.09
CA SER A 132 -2.61 7.44 -17.45
C SER A 132 -1.13 7.75 -17.25
N ARG A 133 -0.53 7.33 -16.14
CA ARG A 133 0.92 7.50 -15.89
C ARG A 133 1.77 6.70 -16.86
N MET A 134 1.41 5.44 -17.09
CA MET A 134 2.04 4.58 -18.07
C MET A 134 2.04 5.19 -19.48
N LYS A 135 0.91 5.76 -19.91
CA LYS A 135 0.80 6.52 -21.17
C LYS A 135 1.71 7.75 -21.21
N LYS A 136 1.74 8.53 -20.12
CA LYS A 136 2.58 9.75 -20.02
C LYS A 136 4.08 9.42 -20.09
N ASP A 137 4.48 8.30 -19.50
CA ASP A 137 5.87 7.84 -19.49
C ASP A 137 6.28 7.16 -20.82
N GLY A 138 5.39 7.13 -21.82
CA GLY A 138 5.67 6.53 -23.13
C GLY A 138 5.72 5.00 -23.10
N ILE A 139 5.39 4.39 -21.96
CA ILE A 139 5.33 2.95 -21.78
C ILE A 139 3.96 2.50 -22.30
N ILE A 140 3.69 2.58 -23.59
CA ILE A 140 2.46 2.03 -24.16
C ILE A 140 2.83 0.76 -24.90
N GLY A 141 2.83 -0.38 -24.19
CA GLY A 141 2.95 -1.68 -24.83
C GLY A 141 1.60 -2.12 -25.40
N MET A 142 1.58 -2.58 -26.66
CA MET A 142 0.40 -3.20 -27.30
C MET A 142 -0.18 -4.38 -26.50
N ALA A 143 0.60 -4.98 -25.58
CA ALA A 143 0.19 -6.11 -24.75
C ALA A 143 -0.84 -5.79 -23.65
N ILE A 144 -0.94 -4.54 -23.17
CA ILE A 144 -1.83 -4.19 -22.04
C ILE A 144 -3.30 -4.02 -22.49
N LEU A 145 -3.53 -3.77 -23.78
CA LEU A 145 -4.87 -3.56 -24.31
C LEU A 145 -5.66 -4.88 -24.52
N GLY A 146 -5.02 -6.05 -24.46
CA GLY A 146 -5.61 -7.33 -24.85
C GLY A 146 -5.87 -8.37 -23.74
N GLY A 147 -5.61 -8.06 -22.46
CA GLY A 147 -5.83 -9.02 -21.34
C GLY A 147 -4.58 -9.77 -20.85
N GLY A 148 -3.39 -9.24 -21.08
CA GLY A 148 -2.10 -9.92 -20.85
C GLY A 148 -1.43 -9.75 -19.47
N ILE A 149 -2.18 -9.57 -18.37
CA ILE A 149 -1.57 -9.47 -17.02
C ILE A 149 -1.67 -10.80 -16.24
N ALA A 150 -2.01 -11.90 -16.90
CA ALA A 150 -2.20 -13.21 -16.26
C ALA A 150 -0.93 -13.81 -15.62
N LEU A 151 0.27 -13.28 -15.91
CA LEU A 151 1.53 -13.94 -15.52
C LEU A 151 2.28 -13.31 -14.33
N ILE A 152 1.97 -12.08 -13.92
CA ILE A 152 2.75 -11.39 -12.87
C ILE A 152 2.04 -11.41 -11.50
N GLY A 153 0.74 -11.69 -11.46
CA GLY A 153 -0.08 -11.65 -10.25
C GLY A 153 -0.04 -12.90 -9.35
N GLY A 154 0.84 -13.88 -9.59
CA GLY A 154 0.76 -15.21 -8.95
C GLY A 154 0.63 -15.19 -7.42
N LEU A 155 1.30 -14.25 -6.75
CA LEU A 155 1.25 -14.11 -5.28
C LEU A 155 -0.03 -13.43 -4.78
N ALA A 156 -0.45 -12.33 -5.42
CA ALA A 156 -1.65 -11.60 -5.04
C ALA A 156 -2.92 -12.39 -5.37
N ILE A 157 -2.96 -13.02 -6.54
CA ILE A 157 -4.07 -13.88 -6.99
C ILE A 157 -4.28 -15.00 -5.98
N ALA A 158 -3.20 -15.71 -5.59
CA ALA A 158 -3.29 -16.80 -4.63
C ALA A 158 -3.79 -16.33 -3.26
N ALA A 159 -3.25 -15.22 -2.74
CA ALA A 159 -3.64 -14.70 -1.44
C ALA A 159 -5.09 -14.21 -1.38
N LEU A 160 -5.58 -13.53 -2.43
CA LEU A 160 -6.96 -13.05 -2.50
C LEU A 160 -7.96 -14.19 -2.77
N ALA A 161 -7.59 -15.17 -3.60
CA ALA A 161 -8.41 -16.35 -3.85
C ALA A 161 -8.56 -17.24 -2.61
N ALA A 162 -7.51 -17.37 -1.79
CA ALA A 162 -7.57 -18.08 -0.51
C ALA A 162 -8.45 -17.37 0.52
N SER A 163 -8.57 -16.05 0.45
CA SER A 163 -9.44 -15.24 1.34
C SER A 163 -10.94 -15.39 1.04
N LYS A 164 -11.31 -15.95 -0.12
CA LYS A 164 -12.71 -16.10 -0.55
C LYS A 164 -13.33 -17.44 -0.13
N ARG A 165 -12.69 -18.20 0.77
CA ARG A 165 -13.17 -19.48 1.28
C ARG A 165 -13.76 -19.35 2.66
#